data_AF-A0A101MSR2-F1
#
_entry.id   AF-A0A101MSR2-F1
#
_cell.length_a   1.000
_cell.length_b   1.000
_cell.length_c   1.000
_cell.angle_alpha   90.00
_cell.angle_beta   90.00
_cell.angle_gamma   90.00
#
_symmetry.space_group_name_H-M   'P 1'
#
loop_
_entity.id
_entity.type
_entity.pdbx_description
1 polymer ?
#
loop_
_entity_poly.entity_id
_entity_poly.type
_entity_poly.pdbx_seq_one_letter_code
_entity_poly.pdbx_strand_id
1 'polypeptide(L)'
;MSIMGYSDLCLGTQVTFTTPSPQKWVLEEKLTEDFQRMTKRELELGGGPSFAVSKYLCHSTTDSNKKAFMRIYFQVPNPGTESQLPRLRRQQAAPPREHLELQALKDLRERHCTVVPALLAYKEGKQGKDGLVPDGYITHIVWDMVPGKPLDTDQFWRAESAPLRQAVRAKFRYIWEELKRHGWQPELPLLKKIIYDESTGDMYAHCRFPRPRPLRSRRGIFRHDLCPLAIN
;
A
#
# COMPACT_ATOMS: atom_id res chain seq x y z
N MET A 1 -13.22 -16.20 -19.14
CA MET A 1 -12.11 -15.63 -19.94
C MET A 1 -11.11 -15.05 -18.97
N SER A 2 -9.89 -15.57 -18.97
CA SER A 2 -8.82 -15.14 -18.08
C SER A 2 -8.46 -13.70 -18.41
N ILE A 3 -8.60 -12.81 -17.43
CA ILE A 3 -8.08 -11.44 -17.53
C ILE A 3 -6.56 -11.62 -17.54
N MET A 4 -5.90 -11.42 -18.69
CA MET A 4 -4.45 -11.31 -18.74
C MET A 4 -4.02 -10.39 -17.58
N GLY A 5 -3.10 -10.87 -16.73
CA GLY A 5 -2.51 -10.09 -15.66
C GLY A 5 -1.87 -8.85 -16.27
N TYR A 6 -2.60 -7.73 -16.28
CA TYR A 6 -2.22 -6.51 -17.00
C TYR A 6 -0.89 -5.93 -16.52
N SER A 7 -0.40 -6.39 -15.36
CA SER A 7 0.83 -5.94 -14.75
C SER A 7 2.01 -6.94 -14.85
N ASP A 8 1.82 -8.10 -15.47
CA ASP A 8 2.93 -9.06 -15.71
C ASP A 8 3.91 -8.57 -16.80
N LEU A 9 3.49 -7.55 -17.56
CA LEU A 9 4.25 -6.91 -18.64
C LEU A 9 5.27 -5.86 -18.15
N CYS A 10 5.44 -5.68 -16.85
CA CYS A 10 6.30 -4.62 -16.29
C CYS A 10 7.62 -5.12 -15.67
N LEU A 11 7.85 -6.43 -15.60
CA LEU A 11 9.12 -6.94 -15.06
C LEU A 11 10.30 -6.49 -15.92
N GLY A 12 11.42 -6.15 -15.28
CA GLY A 12 12.58 -5.54 -15.91
C GLY A 12 12.39 -4.07 -16.31
N THR A 13 11.19 -3.49 -16.14
CA THR A 13 10.96 -2.08 -16.46
C THR A 13 11.61 -1.18 -15.43
N GLN A 14 12.36 -0.19 -15.91
CA GLN A 14 12.94 0.86 -15.10
C GLN A 14 11.96 2.01 -14.92
N VAL A 15 11.63 2.33 -13.67
CA VAL A 15 10.82 3.49 -13.31
C VAL A 15 11.73 4.59 -12.78
N THR A 16 11.67 5.76 -13.40
CA THR A 16 12.42 6.95 -12.99
C THR A 16 11.56 7.87 -12.15
N PHE A 17 12.13 8.33 -11.03
CA PHE A 17 11.53 9.22 -10.06
C PHE A 17 12.39 10.47 -9.92
N THR A 18 11.73 11.60 -9.71
CA THR A 18 12.38 12.89 -9.42
C THR A 18 12.17 13.35 -7.98
N THR A 19 11.18 12.76 -7.30
CA THR A 19 10.75 13.15 -5.95
C THR A 19 10.86 11.95 -5.01
N PRO A 20 11.50 12.10 -3.84
CA PRO A 20 12.11 13.32 -3.26
C PRO A 20 13.43 13.75 -3.90
N SER A 21 14.07 12.85 -4.62
CA SER A 21 15.35 13.03 -5.30
C SER A 21 15.39 12.13 -6.52
N PRO A 22 16.25 12.44 -7.52
CA PRO A 22 16.42 11.59 -8.69
C PRO A 22 16.83 10.17 -8.32
N GLN A 23 15.98 9.21 -8.62
CA GLN A 23 16.20 7.78 -8.34
C GLN A 23 15.59 6.93 -9.45
N LYS A 24 16.13 5.74 -9.66
CA LYS A 24 15.58 4.78 -10.63
C LYS A 24 15.55 3.38 -10.05
N TRP A 25 14.41 2.72 -10.20
CA TRP A 25 14.12 1.41 -9.64
C TRP A 25 13.67 0.46 -10.74
N VAL A 26 14.13 -0.78 -10.70
CA VAL A 26 13.76 -1.82 -11.66
C VAL A 26 12.80 -2.79 -10.99
N LEU A 27 11.67 -3.07 -11.64
CA LEU A 27 10.68 -4.04 -11.18
C LEU A 27 11.22 -5.46 -11.39
N GLU A 28 11.26 -6.26 -10.33
CA GLU A 28 11.90 -7.58 -10.36
C GLU A 28 10.88 -8.71 -10.26
N GLU A 29 9.97 -8.62 -9.29
CA GLU A 29 8.95 -9.62 -9.06
C GLU A 29 7.62 -8.95 -8.72
N LYS A 30 6.52 -9.48 -9.24
CA LYS A 30 5.17 -9.06 -8.86
C LYS A 30 4.68 -9.92 -7.70
N LEU A 31 4.42 -9.29 -6.56
CA LEU A 31 4.05 -9.97 -5.32
C LEU A 31 2.52 -10.13 -5.18
N THR A 32 1.77 -9.07 -5.50
CA THR A 32 0.30 -9.09 -5.39
C THR A 32 -0.33 -8.19 -6.45
N GLU A 33 -1.53 -8.53 -6.88
CA GLU A 33 -2.39 -7.68 -7.69
C GLU A 33 -3.82 -7.76 -7.16
N ASP A 34 -4.47 -6.62 -7.07
CA ASP A 34 -5.85 -6.50 -6.63
C ASP A 34 -6.58 -5.46 -7.51
N PHE A 35 -7.89 -5.61 -7.65
CA PHE A 35 -8.72 -4.79 -8.52
C PHE A 35 -9.91 -4.24 -7.74
N GLN A 36 -10.01 -2.91 -7.65
CA GLN A 36 -11.21 -2.25 -7.22
C GLN A 36 -12.05 -1.88 -8.45
N ARG A 37 -12.97 -2.79 -8.80
CA ARG A 37 -13.95 -2.57 -9.88
C ARG A 37 -15.20 -1.93 -9.30
N MET A 38 -15.61 -0.81 -9.89
CA MET A 38 -16.88 -0.19 -9.56
C MET A 38 -17.99 -0.77 -10.43
N THR A 39 -19.11 -1.05 -9.82
CA THR A 39 -20.35 -1.36 -10.54
C THR A 39 -20.87 -0.13 -11.26
N LYS A 40 -21.72 -0.33 -12.28
CA LYS A 40 -22.38 0.76 -12.99
C LYS A 40 -23.13 1.71 -12.03
N ARG A 41 -23.84 1.13 -11.05
CA ARG A 41 -24.57 1.88 -10.01
C ARG A 41 -23.63 2.73 -9.15
N GLU A 42 -22.48 2.20 -8.74
CA GLU A 42 -21.51 2.97 -7.95
C GLU A 42 -20.94 4.14 -8.74
N LEU A 43 -20.64 3.95 -10.03
CA LEU A 43 -20.19 5.03 -10.90
C LEU A 43 -21.28 6.11 -11.07
N GLU A 44 -22.53 5.70 -11.27
CA GLU A 44 -23.69 6.61 -11.38
C GLU A 44 -23.94 7.42 -10.08
N LEU A 45 -23.63 6.83 -8.93
CA LEU A 45 -23.70 7.49 -7.62
C LEU A 45 -22.49 8.37 -7.29
N GLY A 46 -21.59 8.61 -8.25
CA GLY A 46 -20.39 9.42 -8.06
C GLY A 46 -19.24 8.68 -7.36
N GLY A 47 -19.24 7.36 -7.41
CA GLY A 47 -18.11 6.53 -7.02
C GLY A 47 -16.85 6.89 -7.80
N GLY A 48 -15.69 6.73 -7.17
CA GLY A 48 -14.40 6.98 -7.84
C GLY A 48 -14.17 6.03 -9.02
N PRO A 49 -13.15 6.25 -9.86
CA PRO A 49 -12.86 5.37 -10.99
C PRO A 49 -12.48 3.96 -10.53
N SER A 50 -12.69 2.96 -11.40
CA SER A 50 -12.13 1.63 -11.21
C SER A 50 -10.60 1.69 -11.29
N PHE A 51 -9.91 0.92 -10.45
CA PHE A 51 -8.45 0.89 -10.47
C PHE A 51 -7.88 -0.48 -10.07
N ALA A 52 -6.65 -0.73 -10.51
CA ALA A 52 -5.84 -1.85 -10.08
C ALA A 52 -4.73 -1.36 -9.16
N VAL A 53 -4.31 -2.24 -8.26
CA VAL A 53 -3.17 -2.02 -7.37
C VAL A 53 -2.26 -3.23 -7.42
N SER A 54 -1.03 -3.00 -7.86
CA SER A 54 -0.01 -4.04 -7.94
C SER A 54 1.15 -3.72 -7.00
N LYS A 55 1.63 -4.71 -6.26
CA LYS A 55 2.82 -4.62 -5.41
C LYS A 55 3.95 -5.42 -6.05
N TYR A 56 5.12 -4.82 -6.13
CA TYR A 56 6.33 -5.41 -6.68
C TYR A 56 7.47 -5.38 -5.67
N LEU A 57 8.35 -6.37 -5.78
CA LEU A 57 9.73 -6.26 -5.35
C LEU A 57 10.52 -5.52 -6.43
N CYS A 58 11.38 -4.60 -6.03
CA CYS A 58 12.23 -3.85 -6.93
C CYS A 58 13.63 -3.65 -6.32
N HIS A 59 14.60 -3.34 -7.17
CA HIS A 59 15.95 -2.99 -6.74
C HIS A 59 16.41 -1.65 -7.32
N SER A 60 17.34 -1.00 -6.63
CA SER A 60 17.93 0.24 -7.13
C SER A 60 18.83 -0.04 -8.33
N THR A 61 18.77 0.82 -9.33
CA THR A 61 19.68 0.74 -10.49
C THR A 61 21.13 1.10 -10.15
N THR A 62 21.35 1.81 -9.03
CA THR A 62 22.69 2.17 -8.55
C THR A 62 23.29 1.10 -7.65
N ASP A 63 22.44 0.24 -7.06
CA ASP A 63 22.82 -0.82 -6.14
C ASP A 63 21.75 -1.93 -6.18
N SER A 64 22.06 -3.05 -6.83
CA SER A 64 21.16 -4.19 -6.96
C SER A 64 20.85 -4.90 -5.64
N ASN A 65 21.68 -4.71 -4.62
CA ASN A 65 21.44 -5.25 -3.28
C ASN A 65 20.43 -4.42 -2.49
N LYS A 66 20.25 -3.15 -2.87
CA LYS A 66 19.22 -2.29 -2.27
C LYS A 66 17.85 -2.66 -2.82
N LYS A 67 17.14 -3.50 -2.07
CA LYS A 67 15.76 -3.93 -2.37
C LYS A 67 14.74 -2.97 -1.74
N ALA A 68 13.61 -2.81 -2.41
CA ALA A 68 12.48 -2.01 -1.95
C ALA A 68 11.16 -2.60 -2.45
N PHE A 69 10.06 -2.16 -1.87
CA PHE A 69 8.73 -2.45 -2.41
C PHE A 69 8.22 -1.28 -3.23
N MET A 70 7.61 -1.58 -4.36
CA MET A 70 6.90 -0.61 -5.18
C MET A 70 5.42 -0.97 -5.29
N ARG A 71 4.54 -0.02 -5.00
CA ARG A 71 3.11 -0.13 -5.32
C ARG A 71 2.76 0.78 -6.46
N ILE A 72 2.03 0.24 -7.42
CA ILE A 72 1.51 0.97 -8.56
C ILE A 72 -0.01 0.93 -8.49
N TYR A 73 -0.60 2.10 -8.34
CA TYR A 73 -2.02 2.32 -8.56
C TYR A 73 -2.22 2.81 -9.98
N PHE A 74 -3.10 2.20 -10.74
CA PHE A 74 -3.42 2.68 -12.08
C PHE A 74 -4.90 2.50 -12.37
N GLN A 75 -5.47 3.50 -13.03
CA GLN A 75 -6.86 3.46 -13.44
C GLN A 75 -7.08 2.36 -14.48
N VAL A 76 -8.17 1.59 -14.31
CA VAL A 76 -8.60 0.57 -15.28
C VAL A 76 -9.93 0.99 -15.91
N PRO A 77 -10.28 0.45 -17.09
CA PRO A 77 -11.55 0.74 -17.73
C PRO A 77 -12.72 0.35 -16.83
N ASN A 78 -13.85 1.02 -17.01
CA ASN A 78 -15.11 0.61 -16.40
C ASN A 78 -15.47 -0.80 -16.87
N PRO A 79 -16.05 -1.65 -15.99
CA PRO A 79 -16.42 -3.01 -16.38
C PRO A 79 -17.28 -3.06 -17.63
N GLY A 80 -16.90 -3.90 -18.60
CA GLY A 80 -17.57 -4.04 -19.89
C GLY A 80 -17.08 -3.07 -20.98
N THR A 81 -16.09 -2.22 -20.68
CA THR A 81 -15.49 -1.28 -21.65
C THR A 81 -14.04 -1.59 -22.01
N GLU A 82 -13.50 -2.72 -21.52
CA GLU A 82 -12.10 -3.10 -21.65
C GLU A 82 -11.66 -3.26 -23.11
N SER A 83 -12.54 -3.79 -23.96
CA SER A 83 -12.31 -3.99 -25.40
C SER A 83 -12.60 -2.76 -26.26
N GLN A 84 -13.06 -1.65 -25.66
CA GLN A 84 -13.35 -0.44 -26.42
C GLN A 84 -12.07 0.22 -26.94
N LEU A 85 -12.24 1.01 -28.00
CA LEU A 85 -11.17 1.80 -28.59
C LEU A 85 -10.51 2.71 -27.54
N PRO A 86 -9.17 2.92 -27.60
CA PRO A 86 -8.46 3.79 -26.65
C PRO A 86 -9.08 5.18 -26.50
N ARG A 87 -9.63 5.75 -27.59
CA ARG A 87 -10.32 7.06 -27.56
C ARG A 87 -11.56 7.07 -26.66
N LEU A 88 -12.29 5.95 -26.57
CA LEU A 88 -13.48 5.83 -25.72
C LEU A 88 -13.07 5.56 -24.27
N ARG A 89 -12.06 4.72 -24.06
CA ARG A 89 -11.47 4.51 -22.72
C ARG A 89 -10.91 5.81 -22.15
N ARG A 90 -10.24 6.64 -22.97
CA ARG A 90 -9.73 7.98 -22.56
C ARG A 90 -10.81 8.87 -21.97
N GLN A 91 -12.05 8.79 -22.46
CA GLN A 91 -13.16 9.60 -21.91
C GLN A 91 -13.48 9.27 -20.45
N GLN A 92 -13.02 8.11 -19.96
CA GLN A 92 -13.17 7.67 -18.58
C GLN A 92 -12.04 8.19 -17.67
N ALA A 93 -11.00 8.83 -18.24
CA ALA A 93 -9.84 9.31 -17.49
C ALA A 93 -10.25 10.23 -16.33
N ALA A 94 -9.93 9.80 -15.11
CA ALA A 94 -10.15 10.58 -13.92
C ALA A 94 -8.90 11.41 -13.60
N PRO A 95 -9.05 12.56 -12.92
CA PRO A 95 -7.90 13.29 -12.40
C PRO A 95 -7.08 12.42 -11.44
N PRO A 96 -5.79 12.74 -11.23
CA PRO A 96 -4.95 12.09 -10.24
C PRO A 96 -5.67 11.97 -8.90
N ARG A 97 -5.72 10.74 -8.39
CA ARG A 97 -6.33 10.44 -7.10
C ARG A 97 -5.24 10.41 -6.04
N GLU A 98 -5.42 11.21 -5.00
CA GLU A 98 -4.57 11.10 -3.82
C GLU A 98 -4.92 9.82 -3.05
N HIS A 99 -3.95 8.91 -2.95
CA HIS A 99 -4.09 7.70 -2.15
C HIS A 99 -3.66 7.99 -0.71
N LEU A 100 -4.50 7.59 0.26
CA LEU A 100 -4.24 7.82 1.69
C LEU A 100 -2.91 7.25 2.15
N GLU A 101 -2.48 6.13 1.56
CA GLU A 101 -1.16 5.56 1.84
C GLU A 101 -0.02 6.52 1.45
N LEU A 102 -0.08 7.12 0.26
CA LEU A 102 0.93 8.08 -0.17
C LEU A 102 0.90 9.33 0.73
N GLN A 103 -0.29 9.83 1.06
CA GLN A 103 -0.46 10.97 1.95
C GLN A 103 0.17 10.71 3.33
N ALA A 104 -0.10 9.55 3.91
CA ALA A 104 0.47 9.16 5.19
C ALA A 104 1.98 8.99 5.14
N LEU A 105 2.50 8.33 4.11
CA LEU A 105 3.94 8.14 3.95
C LEU A 105 4.68 9.48 3.73
N LYS A 106 4.06 10.46 3.06
CA LYS A 106 4.59 11.82 2.93
C LYS A 106 4.65 12.52 4.30
N ASP A 107 3.53 12.57 5.02
CA ASP A 107 3.44 13.25 6.32
C ASP A 107 4.32 12.58 7.40
N LEU A 108 4.33 11.25 7.49
CA LEU A 108 5.17 10.51 8.44
C LEU A 108 6.66 10.70 8.15
N ARG A 109 7.04 10.81 6.88
CA ARG A 109 8.41 11.12 6.49
C ARG A 109 8.81 12.52 6.90
N GLU A 110 7.97 13.52 6.63
CA GLU A 110 8.23 14.91 7.03
C GLU A 110 8.40 15.06 8.53
N ARG A 111 7.69 14.23 9.31
CA ARG A 111 7.79 14.19 10.77
C ARG A 111 8.87 13.24 11.30
N HIS A 112 9.72 12.68 10.42
CA HIS A 112 10.80 11.75 10.76
C HIS A 112 10.35 10.54 11.59
N CYS A 113 9.15 10.04 11.34
CA CYS A 113 8.60 8.89 12.03
C CYS A 113 9.33 7.60 11.60
N THR A 114 9.88 6.86 12.56
CA THR A 114 10.72 5.68 12.30
C THR A 114 9.98 4.34 12.41
N VAL A 115 8.71 4.35 12.83
CA VAL A 115 7.91 3.13 13.05
C VAL A 115 7.26 2.58 11.79
N VAL A 116 7.43 3.25 10.65
CA VAL A 116 6.96 2.82 9.33
C VAL A 116 8.14 2.73 8.37
N PRO A 117 8.07 1.86 7.34
CA PRO A 117 9.07 1.83 6.30
C PRO A 117 9.25 3.21 5.65
N ALA A 118 10.49 3.61 5.40
CA ALA A 118 10.80 4.92 4.84
C ALA A 118 10.26 5.07 3.41
N LEU A 119 9.60 6.19 3.13
CA LEU A 119 9.20 6.55 1.76
C LEU A 119 10.44 6.97 0.95
N LEU A 120 10.85 6.12 0.02
CA LEU A 120 12.06 6.31 -0.79
C LEU A 120 11.79 7.21 -2.00
N ALA A 121 10.70 6.96 -2.72
CA ALA A 121 10.33 7.70 -3.92
C ALA A 121 8.83 7.61 -4.22
N TYR A 122 8.28 8.58 -4.94
CA TYR A 122 6.91 8.49 -5.46
C TYR A 122 6.75 9.28 -6.76
N LYS A 123 5.76 8.90 -7.56
CA LYS A 123 5.43 9.55 -8.83
C LYS A 123 3.94 9.49 -9.07
N GLU A 124 3.32 10.65 -9.17
CA GLU A 124 1.91 10.81 -9.55
C GLU A 124 1.86 11.33 -10.99
N GLY A 125 0.96 10.79 -11.81
CA GLY A 125 0.90 11.18 -13.21
C GLY A 125 -0.28 10.59 -13.97
N LYS A 126 -0.17 10.63 -15.29
CA LYS A 126 -1.16 10.11 -16.23
C LYS A 126 -0.58 8.96 -17.04
N GLN A 127 -1.43 8.03 -17.42
CA GLN A 127 -1.10 6.94 -18.33
C GLN A 127 -0.84 7.47 -19.74
N GLY A 128 0.08 6.82 -20.44
CA GLY A 128 0.39 7.13 -21.84
C GLY A 128 -0.77 6.81 -22.80
N LYS A 129 -0.56 7.09 -24.08
CA LYS A 129 -1.58 6.88 -25.14
C LYS A 129 -2.01 5.41 -25.27
N ASP A 130 -1.11 4.49 -24.95
CA ASP A 130 -1.33 3.04 -25.00
C ASP A 130 -1.77 2.45 -23.64
N GLY A 131 -2.03 3.32 -22.65
CA GLY A 131 -2.52 2.90 -21.34
C GLY A 131 -3.90 2.24 -21.40
N LEU A 132 -4.25 1.54 -20.32
CA LEU A 132 -5.57 0.94 -20.17
C LEU A 132 -6.68 1.98 -20.09
N VAL A 133 -6.37 3.14 -19.52
CA VAL A 133 -7.20 4.34 -19.66
C VAL A 133 -6.24 5.44 -20.07
N PRO A 134 -6.12 5.75 -21.38
CA PRO A 134 -5.24 6.82 -21.82
C PRO A 134 -5.59 8.12 -21.08
N ASP A 135 -4.59 8.85 -20.61
CA ASP A 135 -4.73 10.03 -19.75
C ASP A 135 -5.35 9.80 -18.36
N GLY A 136 -5.76 8.57 -18.04
CA GLY A 136 -6.19 8.16 -16.70
C GLY A 136 -5.02 8.19 -15.72
N TYR A 137 -5.30 8.25 -14.42
CA TYR A 137 -4.22 8.40 -13.45
C TYR A 137 -3.36 7.14 -13.27
N ILE A 138 -2.11 7.36 -12.84
CA ILE A 138 -1.17 6.35 -12.39
C ILE A 138 -0.29 6.91 -11.28
N THR A 139 -0.14 6.16 -10.19
CA THR A 139 0.63 6.56 -9.00
C THR A 139 1.57 5.44 -8.60
N HIS A 140 2.85 5.75 -8.50
CA HIS A 140 3.91 4.85 -8.05
C HIS A 140 4.38 5.29 -6.66
N ILE A 141 4.52 4.35 -5.74
CA ILE A 141 5.01 4.57 -4.39
C ILE A 141 6.11 3.56 -4.13
N VAL A 142 7.30 4.01 -3.73
CA VAL A 142 8.44 3.17 -3.39
C VAL A 142 8.79 3.39 -1.92
N TRP A 143 8.81 2.33 -1.13
CA TRP A 143 9.22 2.37 0.26
C TRP A 143 10.19 1.24 0.58
N ASP A 144 10.92 1.45 1.66
CA ASP A 144 12.05 0.61 2.02
C ASP A 144 11.62 -0.82 2.39
N MET A 145 12.53 -1.77 2.13
CA MET A 145 12.36 -3.13 2.61
C MET A 145 12.99 -3.23 4.00
N VAL A 146 12.14 -3.32 5.01
CA VAL A 146 12.57 -3.42 6.41
C VAL A 146 13.05 -4.83 6.77
N PRO A 147 14.01 -4.97 7.70
CA PRO A 147 14.45 -6.28 8.18
C PRO A 147 13.33 -7.01 8.93
N GLY A 148 13.46 -8.33 9.03
CA GLY A 148 12.51 -9.22 9.66
C GLY A 148 11.65 -9.99 8.68
N LYS A 149 10.68 -10.74 9.22
CA LYS A 149 9.77 -11.59 8.44
C LYS A 149 8.32 -11.28 8.80
N PRO A 150 7.38 -11.49 7.87
CA PRO A 150 5.97 -11.54 8.21
C PRO A 150 5.73 -12.53 9.35
N LEU A 151 4.91 -12.15 10.34
CA LEU A 151 4.52 -13.08 11.40
C LEU A 151 3.76 -14.27 10.81
N ASP A 152 4.25 -15.47 11.09
CA ASP A 152 3.57 -16.70 10.75
C ASP A 152 2.35 -16.88 11.66
N THR A 153 1.17 -17.04 11.06
CA THR A 153 -0.09 -17.06 11.83
C THR A 153 -0.18 -18.31 12.69
N ASP A 154 0.24 -19.46 12.18
CA ASP A 154 0.10 -20.72 12.88
C ASP A 154 1.07 -20.82 14.05
N GLN A 155 2.32 -20.40 13.84
CA GLN A 155 3.35 -20.31 14.89
C GLN A 155 2.94 -19.31 15.97
N PHE A 156 2.48 -18.12 15.58
CA PHE A 156 2.16 -17.04 16.52
C PHE A 156 1.14 -17.47 17.58
N TRP A 157 0.19 -18.35 17.22
CA TRP A 157 -0.85 -18.82 18.12
C TRP A 157 -0.52 -20.07 18.93
N ARG A 158 0.63 -20.71 18.71
CA ARG A 158 1.04 -21.86 19.52
C ARG A 158 1.30 -21.47 20.98
N ALA A 159 0.99 -22.34 21.93
CA ALA A 159 1.18 -22.07 23.35
C ALA A 159 2.61 -21.58 23.68
N GLU A 160 3.61 -22.22 23.09
CA GLU A 160 5.05 -21.92 23.23
C GLU A 160 5.44 -20.50 22.79
N SER A 161 4.68 -19.90 21.87
CA SER A 161 4.93 -18.54 21.36
C SER A 161 4.38 -17.43 22.27
N ALA A 162 3.97 -17.73 23.51
CA ALA A 162 3.46 -16.73 24.45
C ALA A 162 4.44 -15.55 24.68
N PRO A 163 5.76 -15.76 24.87
CA PRO A 163 6.71 -14.65 25.00
C PRO A 163 6.79 -13.80 23.73
N LEU A 164 6.83 -14.43 22.55
CA LEU A 164 6.83 -13.74 21.26
C LEU A 164 5.57 -12.88 21.08
N ARG A 165 4.38 -13.45 21.40
CA ARG A 165 3.11 -12.70 21.34
C ARG A 165 3.14 -11.47 22.24
N GLN A 166 3.66 -11.58 23.46
CA GLN A 166 3.75 -10.46 24.39
C GLN A 166 4.70 -9.37 23.85
N ALA A 167 5.86 -9.75 23.33
CA ALA A 167 6.81 -8.81 22.72
C ALA A 167 6.20 -8.06 21.52
N VAL A 168 5.58 -8.79 20.60
CA VAL A 168 4.88 -8.23 19.43
C VAL A 168 3.75 -7.29 19.86
N ARG A 169 2.92 -7.69 20.84
CA ARG A 169 1.82 -6.84 21.35
C ARG A 169 2.34 -5.56 22.00
N ALA A 170 3.42 -5.63 22.78
CA ALA A 170 4.04 -4.47 23.40
C ALA A 170 4.57 -3.49 22.34
N LYS A 171 5.31 -4.00 21.34
CA LYS A 171 5.82 -3.18 20.24
C LYS A 171 4.67 -2.62 19.38
N PHE A 172 3.62 -3.38 19.13
CA PHE A 172 2.43 -2.91 18.40
C PHE A 172 1.74 -1.76 19.11
N ARG A 173 1.61 -1.82 20.44
CA ARG A 173 1.07 -0.73 21.24
C ARG A 173 1.89 0.54 21.09
N TYR A 174 3.22 0.42 21.17
CA TYR A 174 4.13 1.55 20.94
C TYR A 174 3.93 2.17 19.54
N ILE A 175 3.96 1.35 18.48
CA ILE A 175 3.75 1.83 17.09
C ILE A 175 2.39 2.50 16.93
N TRP A 176 1.34 1.92 17.51
CA TRP A 176 0.00 2.49 17.48
C TRP A 176 -0.04 3.88 18.11
N GLU A 177 0.56 4.03 19.29
CA GLU A 177 0.61 5.31 20.00
C GLU A 177 1.42 6.35 19.25
N GLU A 178 2.56 5.98 18.66
CA GLU A 178 3.39 6.85 17.82
C GLU A 178 2.61 7.35 16.59
N LEU A 179 1.99 6.44 15.83
CA LEU A 179 1.19 6.82 14.67
C LEU A 179 0.03 7.74 15.05
N LYS A 180 -0.62 7.46 16.19
CA LYS A 180 -1.71 8.27 16.72
C LYS A 180 -1.25 9.68 17.09
N ARG A 181 -0.04 9.86 17.63
CA ARG A 181 0.56 11.19 17.89
C ARG A 181 0.72 11.99 16.59
N HIS A 182 0.97 11.32 15.47
CA HIS A 182 1.04 11.94 14.16
C HIS A 182 -0.34 12.10 13.47
N GLY A 183 -1.44 11.73 14.12
CA GLY A 183 -2.80 11.84 13.56
C GLY A 183 -3.21 10.68 12.66
N TRP A 184 -2.38 9.64 12.57
CA TRP A 184 -2.63 8.44 11.78
C TRP A 184 -3.08 7.27 12.65
N GLN A 185 -3.88 6.38 12.08
CA GLN A 185 -4.27 5.13 12.72
C GLN A 185 -3.95 3.99 11.77
N PRO A 186 -3.21 2.95 12.21
CA PRO A 186 -3.05 1.76 11.39
C PRO A 186 -4.40 1.07 11.22
N GLU A 187 -4.78 0.74 9.98
CA GLU A 187 -5.78 -0.29 9.74
C GLU A 187 -5.29 -1.59 10.37
N LEU A 188 -6.16 -2.27 11.14
CA LEU A 188 -5.84 -3.49 11.87
C LEU A 188 -5.19 -4.51 10.92
N PRO A 189 -3.87 -4.72 10.99
CA PRO A 189 -3.21 -5.54 10.00
C PRO A 189 -3.50 -7.01 10.30
N LEU A 190 -3.70 -7.80 9.23
CA LEU A 190 -3.52 -9.24 9.31
C LEU A 190 -2.08 -9.50 9.79
N LEU A 191 -1.84 -10.54 10.60
CA LEU A 191 -0.51 -10.86 11.14
C LEU A 191 0.58 -10.91 10.06
N LYS A 192 0.25 -11.45 8.87
CA LYS A 192 1.12 -11.47 7.68
C LYS A 192 1.55 -10.10 7.12
N LYS A 193 0.97 -9.00 7.60
CA LYS A 193 1.33 -7.62 7.24
C LYS A 193 2.17 -6.92 8.30
N ILE A 194 2.44 -7.60 9.42
CA ILE A 194 3.36 -7.16 10.46
C ILE A 194 4.70 -7.82 10.18
N ILE A 195 5.72 -7.01 9.94
CA ILE A 195 7.09 -7.49 9.81
C ILE A 195 7.73 -7.38 11.19
N TYR A 196 8.23 -8.49 11.71
CA TYR A 196 8.91 -8.56 12.99
C TYR A 196 10.31 -9.14 12.78
N ASP A 197 11.30 -8.48 13.36
CA ASP A 197 12.67 -8.95 13.42
C ASP A 197 12.95 -9.49 14.81
N GLU A 198 13.02 -10.81 14.94
CA GLU A 198 13.26 -11.49 16.22
C GLU A 198 14.65 -11.19 16.79
N SER A 199 15.63 -10.84 15.95
CA SER A 199 17.01 -10.59 16.39
C SER A 199 17.17 -9.24 17.07
N THR A 200 16.43 -8.24 16.60
CA THR A 200 16.47 -6.85 17.10
C THR A 200 15.28 -6.51 17.98
N GLY A 201 14.18 -7.25 17.88
CA GLY A 201 12.89 -6.91 18.48
C GLY A 201 12.16 -5.76 17.78
N ASP A 202 12.64 -5.35 16.60
CA ASP A 202 12.01 -4.30 15.82
C ASP A 202 10.81 -4.82 15.04
N MET A 203 9.87 -3.92 14.83
CA MET A 203 8.61 -4.24 14.19
C MET A 203 8.16 -3.08 13.32
N TYR A 204 7.61 -3.43 12.17
CA TYR A 204 7.10 -2.48 11.19
C TYR A 204 5.72 -2.93 10.77
N ALA A 205 4.73 -2.05 10.93
CA ALA A 205 3.36 -2.32 10.51
C ALA A 205 3.13 -1.75 9.12
N HIS A 206 2.70 -2.59 8.17
CA HIS A 206 2.23 -2.08 6.89
C HIS A 206 0.82 -1.53 7.07
N CYS A 207 0.76 -0.22 7.34
CA CYS A 207 -0.48 0.48 7.63
C CYS A 207 -1.17 0.86 6.32
N ARG A 208 -2.36 0.30 6.04
CA ARG A 208 -3.34 1.05 5.26
C ARG A 208 -3.92 2.08 6.22
N PHE A 209 -4.00 3.33 5.82
CA PHE A 209 -4.51 4.39 6.67
C PHE A 209 -5.96 4.69 6.27
N PRO A 210 -6.98 4.37 7.08
CA PRO A 210 -8.33 4.84 6.83
C PRO A 210 -8.36 6.37 7.02
N ARG A 211 -9.25 7.06 6.29
CA ARG A 211 -9.38 8.53 6.38
C ARG A 211 -9.44 8.98 7.84
N PRO A 212 -8.78 10.11 8.22
CA PRO A 212 -9.08 10.73 9.50
C PRO A 212 -10.57 11.04 9.53
N ARG A 213 -11.32 10.38 10.42
CA ARG A 213 -12.69 10.85 10.72
C ARG A 213 -12.52 12.08 11.60
N PRO A 214 -13.21 13.20 11.31
CA PRO A 214 -13.26 14.30 12.25
C PRO A 214 -13.74 13.76 13.60
N LEU A 215 -13.05 14.14 14.68
CA LEU A 215 -13.38 13.82 16.06
C LEU A 215 -14.72 14.48 16.43
N ARG A 216 -15.84 13.98 15.88
CA ARG A 216 -17.14 14.20 16.48
C ARG A 216 -17.29 13.19 17.59
N SER A 217 -17.19 13.72 18.81
CA SER A 217 -17.56 13.13 20.08
C SER A 217 -18.60 12.00 19.95
N ARG A 218 -18.13 10.77 19.84
CA ARG A 218 -18.86 9.61 20.35
C ARG A 218 -17.84 8.75 21.05
N ARG A 219 -18.03 8.60 22.36
CA ARG A 219 -17.52 7.49 23.17
C ARG A 219 -17.99 6.21 22.46
N GLY A 220 -17.17 5.72 21.54
CA GLY A 220 -17.39 4.50 20.78
C GLY A 220 -16.42 3.47 21.31
N ILE A 221 -16.98 2.56 22.11
CA ILE A 221 -16.33 1.42 22.74
C ILE A 221 -15.37 0.75 21.75
N PHE A 222 -14.10 0.66 22.14
CA PHE A 222 -13.14 -0.24 21.54
C PHE A 222 -13.76 -1.64 21.61
N ARG A 223 -14.21 -2.21 20.49
CA ARG A 223 -14.39 -3.67 20.45
C ARG A 223 -12.98 -4.24 20.39
N HIS A 224 -12.46 -4.62 21.54
CA HIS A 224 -11.22 -5.39 21.71
C HIS A 224 -11.19 -6.65 20.83
N ASP A 225 -12.34 -7.06 20.29
CA ASP A 225 -12.57 -8.34 19.60
C ASP A 225 -12.17 -8.36 18.12
N LEU A 226 -11.75 -7.25 17.51
CA LEU A 226 -11.45 -7.18 16.06
C LEU A 226 -9.96 -7.10 15.72
N CYS A 227 -9.09 -6.92 16.70
CA CYS A 227 -7.65 -7.01 16.48
C CYS A 227 -7.17 -8.37 16.99
N PRO A 228 -6.56 -9.22 16.14
CA PRO A 228 -5.92 -10.45 16.60
C PRO A 228 -4.89 -10.18 17.71
N LEU A 229 -4.31 -8.98 17.77
CA LEU A 229 -3.37 -8.57 18.82
C LEU A 229 -4.02 -7.94 20.07
N ALA A 230 -5.32 -7.60 20.06
CA ALA A 230 -6.00 -6.95 21.19
C ALA A 230 -6.84 -7.89 22.07
N ILE A 231 -6.89 -9.18 21.74
CA ILE A 231 -7.53 -10.18 22.59
C ILE A 231 -6.59 -10.46 23.75
N ASN A 232 -7.01 -10.11 24.97
CA ASN A 232 -6.32 -10.40 26.23
C ASN A 232 -5.78 -11.84 26.24
#